data_AF-A0AAW3BC44-F1
#
_entry.id   AF-A0AAW3BC44-F1
#
_cell.length_a   1.000
_cell.length_b   1.000
_cell.length_c   1.000
_cell.angle_alpha   90.00
_cell.angle_beta   90.00
_cell.angle_gamma   90.00
#
_symmetry.space_group_name_H-M   'P 1'
#
loop_
_entity.id
_entity.type
_entity.pdbx_description
1 polymer ?
#
loop_
_entity_poly.entity_id
_entity_poly.type
_entity_poly.pdbx_seq_one_letter_code
_entity_poly.pdbx_strand_id
1 'polypeptide(L)'
;MLRFAGVLRRAASSTPLPPPPPPRLLVLTMIPNGGALAPALRILGYHPYTFEDSVRKGRLLTHPQEWMAVLRGEKKFDVEVLRAPQHATSTEGAPSSSGDTGAPSILGSPRVSKTPSASPQAPLFFDSIVGPPATIAFESILKECPRSTRVILVEEPDKLAWERDMEQWLQPLVLECKRSTTWWNASKLHMMLLDMVDLRRALISPSSQRGGRVRLPPSSSAAMTAQNVPISRQHTTLRLASALDLFEQHVKEVVPRDRLLVYRVGDGWQPLCDFLQVPVPMAPAAASCAPMEPVAFPPNSTGREILVFVYQGMKRSAAVVSFLFLCVLALALLLLSSFTGEYTQFYRDYRDYVRRDLEPYMDVEKIREGDESALTIRQALVMTKKSSKRFGEEYEMENGAMSSMAGVMERIVGSK
;
A
#
# COMPACT_ATOMS: atom_id res chain seq x y z
N MET A 1 7.51 -25.82 -43.29
CA MET A 1 6.57 -26.29 -42.23
C MET A 1 7.18 -25.86 -40.90
N LEU A 2 6.57 -25.16 -39.95
CA LEU A 2 5.17 -24.87 -39.65
C LEU A 2 5.01 -23.39 -39.20
N ARG A 3 3.81 -22.86 -39.47
CA ARG A 3 3.29 -21.57 -39.02
C ARG A 3 3.06 -21.61 -37.50
N PHE A 4 3.67 -20.72 -36.73
CA PHE A 4 3.21 -20.43 -35.38
C PHE A 4 1.97 -19.54 -35.47
N ALA A 5 0.84 -20.13 -35.13
CA ALA A 5 -0.48 -19.50 -35.14
C ALA A 5 -0.55 -18.38 -34.10
N GLY A 6 -1.11 -17.25 -34.54
CA GLY A 6 -1.41 -16.12 -33.68
C GLY A 6 -2.44 -16.49 -32.61
N VAL A 7 -2.09 -16.26 -31.35
CA VAL A 7 -3.06 -16.15 -30.27
C VAL A 7 -3.71 -14.77 -30.42
N LEU A 8 -4.83 -14.74 -31.12
CA LEU A 8 -5.75 -13.62 -31.16
C LEU A 8 -6.20 -13.32 -29.72
N ARG A 9 -5.66 -12.24 -29.14
CA ARG A 9 -6.33 -11.51 -28.07
C ARG A 9 -7.70 -11.10 -28.61
N ARG A 10 -8.75 -11.83 -28.25
CA ARG A 10 -10.10 -11.26 -28.23
C ARG A 10 -10.05 -10.11 -27.23
N ALA A 11 -9.78 -8.90 -27.72
CA ALA A 11 -10.17 -7.71 -26.99
C ALA A 11 -11.68 -7.82 -26.85
N ALA A 12 -12.15 -8.20 -25.65
CA ALA A 12 -13.52 -7.91 -25.28
C ALA A 12 -13.67 -6.41 -25.53
N SER A 13 -14.56 -6.05 -26.44
CA SER A 13 -15.00 -4.68 -26.65
C SER A 13 -15.73 -4.25 -25.38
N SER A 14 -14.97 -3.95 -24.33
CA SER A 14 -15.51 -3.27 -23.16
C SER A 14 -15.78 -1.85 -23.62
N THR A 15 -17.05 -1.56 -23.86
CA THR A 15 -17.53 -0.18 -23.90
C THR A 15 -16.93 0.52 -22.68
N PRO A 16 -16.17 1.63 -22.84
CA PRO A 16 -15.59 2.30 -21.69
C PRO A 16 -16.72 2.65 -20.72
N LEU A 17 -16.60 2.15 -19.48
CA LEU A 17 -17.57 2.46 -18.44
C LEU A 17 -17.67 3.99 -18.29
N PRO A 18 -18.88 4.54 -18.09
CA PRO A 18 -19.04 5.96 -17.89
C PRO A 18 -18.16 6.42 -16.71
N PRO A 19 -17.62 7.66 -16.77
CA PRO A 19 -16.88 8.21 -15.65
C PRO A 19 -17.76 8.23 -14.40
N PRO A 20 -17.20 7.98 -13.20
CA PRO A 20 -17.95 8.03 -11.97
C PRO A 20 -18.56 9.43 -11.78
N PRO A 21 -19.82 9.52 -11.31
CA PRO A 21 -20.39 10.81 -10.95
C PRO A 21 -19.63 11.41 -9.76
N PRO A 22 -19.61 12.74 -9.61
CA PRO A 22 -19.05 13.37 -8.43
C PRO A 22 -19.79 12.91 -7.17
N PRO A 23 -19.11 12.83 -6.02
CA PRO A 23 -19.73 12.41 -4.77
C PRO A 23 -20.82 13.39 -4.36
N ARG A 24 -21.92 12.87 -3.83
CA ARG A 24 -23.05 13.64 -3.30
C ARG A 24 -22.76 14.18 -1.90
N LEU A 25 -21.92 13.48 -1.15
CA LEU A 25 -21.66 13.75 0.27
C LEU A 25 -20.19 13.58 0.63
N LEU A 26 -19.63 14.55 1.35
CA LEU A 26 -18.29 14.50 1.92
C LEU A 26 -18.37 14.60 3.44
N VAL A 27 -17.91 13.57 4.15
CA VAL A 27 -17.89 13.52 5.61
C VAL A 27 -16.46 13.72 6.11
N LEU A 28 -16.24 14.86 6.75
CA LEU A 28 -14.98 15.32 7.32
C LEU A 28 -14.89 14.87 8.77
N THR A 29 -14.14 13.81 9.00
CA THR A 29 -13.87 13.25 10.33
C THR A 29 -12.45 12.72 10.33
N MET A 30 -11.77 12.82 11.46
CA MET A 30 -10.43 12.24 11.60
C MET A 30 -10.47 10.75 11.98
N ILE A 31 -11.65 10.19 12.20
CA ILE A 31 -11.83 8.77 12.49
C ILE A 31 -11.68 7.97 11.19
N PRO A 32 -10.70 7.05 11.10
CA PRO A 32 -10.57 6.14 9.96
C PRO A 32 -11.86 5.34 9.76
N ASN A 33 -12.26 5.14 8.51
CA ASN A 33 -13.55 4.53 8.13
C ASN A 33 -14.80 5.28 8.59
N GLY A 34 -14.70 6.47 9.20
CA GLY A 34 -15.86 7.32 9.46
C GLY A 34 -16.68 7.01 10.71
N GLY A 35 -16.19 6.13 11.59
CA GLY A 35 -16.86 5.77 12.84
C GLY A 35 -18.29 5.30 12.62
N ALA A 36 -19.24 5.86 13.38
CA ALA A 36 -20.67 5.52 13.29
C ALA A 36 -21.35 6.08 12.02
N LEU A 37 -20.80 7.13 11.39
CA LEU A 37 -21.44 7.74 10.22
C LEU A 37 -21.34 6.88 8.96
N ALA A 38 -20.22 6.18 8.73
CA ALA A 38 -20.13 5.30 7.57
C ALA A 38 -21.19 4.18 7.54
N PRO A 39 -21.42 3.40 8.62
CA PRO A 39 -22.54 2.46 8.65
C PRO A 39 -23.90 3.17 8.63
N ALA A 40 -24.06 4.34 9.24
CA ALA A 40 -25.32 5.09 9.20
C ALA A 40 -25.67 5.51 7.76
N LEU A 41 -24.69 5.97 6.99
CA LEU A 41 -24.85 6.30 5.58
C LEU A 41 -25.24 5.08 4.74
N ARG A 42 -24.67 3.90 5.03
CA ARG A 42 -25.08 2.65 4.36
C ARG A 42 -26.54 2.29 4.63
N ILE A 43 -27.02 2.50 5.86
CA ILE A 43 -28.44 2.30 6.21
C ILE A 43 -29.33 3.28 5.44
N LEU A 44 -28.86 4.52 5.22
CA LEU A 44 -29.55 5.52 4.39
C LEU A 44 -29.40 5.29 2.87
N GLY A 45 -28.77 4.19 2.44
CA GLY A 45 -28.61 3.82 1.04
C GLY A 45 -27.44 4.48 0.31
N TYR A 46 -26.53 5.14 1.03
CA TYR A 46 -25.28 5.66 0.48
C TYR A 46 -24.18 4.59 0.45
N HIS A 47 -23.23 4.76 -0.46
CA HIS A 47 -22.05 3.91 -0.64
C HIS A 47 -20.78 4.70 -0.35
N PRO A 48 -20.33 4.74 0.92
CA PRO A 48 -19.18 5.54 1.32
C PRO A 48 -17.86 4.91 0.90
N TYR A 49 -17.02 5.69 0.23
CA TYR A 49 -15.60 5.44 0.09
C TYR A 49 -14.91 5.72 1.43
N THR A 50 -14.23 4.70 1.96
CA THR A 50 -13.56 4.77 3.27
C THR A 50 -12.05 4.55 3.16
N PHE A 51 -11.31 4.82 4.24
CA PHE A 51 -9.88 4.51 4.33
C PHE A 51 -9.58 3.05 3.94
N GLU A 52 -10.40 2.11 4.41
CA GLU A 52 -10.26 0.70 4.09
C GLU A 52 -10.30 0.41 2.59
N ASP A 53 -11.12 1.13 1.82
CA ASP A 53 -11.19 0.97 0.36
C ASP A 53 -9.93 1.48 -0.36
N SER A 54 -9.09 2.29 0.31
CA SER A 54 -7.78 2.70 -0.21
C SER A 54 -6.71 1.61 -0.03
N VAL A 55 -6.91 0.66 0.88
CA VAL A 55 -5.91 -0.37 1.23
C VAL A 55 -6.34 -1.80 0.89
N ARG A 56 -7.64 -2.09 0.80
CA ARG A 56 -8.17 -3.42 0.45
C ARG A 56 -8.50 -3.57 -1.05
N LYS A 57 -8.92 -4.78 -1.45
CA LYS A 57 -9.52 -5.09 -2.76
C LYS A 57 -8.61 -4.77 -3.97
N GLY A 58 -7.31 -5.04 -3.86
CA GLY A 58 -6.33 -4.85 -4.95
C GLY A 58 -5.86 -3.41 -5.17
N ARG A 59 -6.22 -2.48 -4.28
CA ARG A 59 -5.96 -1.03 -4.45
C ARG A 59 -4.72 -0.51 -3.72
N LEU A 60 -4.05 -1.38 -2.97
CA LEU A 60 -2.92 -1.03 -2.11
C LEU A 60 -1.78 -0.32 -2.85
N LEU A 61 -1.61 -0.59 -4.15
CA LEU A 61 -0.55 0.01 -4.97
C LEU A 61 -0.99 1.29 -5.70
N THR A 62 -2.29 1.48 -5.93
CA THR A 62 -2.82 2.58 -6.75
C THR A 62 -3.39 3.70 -5.90
N HIS A 63 -4.34 3.40 -5.02
CA HIS A 63 -5.05 4.41 -4.24
C HIS A 63 -4.12 5.18 -3.29
N PRO A 64 -3.16 4.56 -2.57
CA PRO A 64 -2.26 5.33 -1.72
C PRO A 64 -1.36 6.28 -2.48
N GLN A 65 -0.96 5.92 -3.70
CA GLN A 65 -0.20 6.81 -4.58
C GLN A 65 -1.04 8.01 -5.02
N GLU A 66 -2.28 7.77 -5.49
CA GLU A 66 -3.20 8.83 -5.90
C GLU A 66 -3.50 9.79 -4.74
N TRP A 67 -3.84 9.26 -3.56
CA TRP A 67 -4.13 10.09 -2.39
C TRP A 67 -2.90 10.87 -1.93
N MET A 68 -1.72 10.26 -1.93
CA MET A 68 -0.48 10.97 -1.60
C MET A 68 -0.19 12.11 -2.58
N ALA A 69 -0.40 11.91 -3.88
CA ALA A 69 -0.25 13.00 -4.86
C ALA A 69 -1.26 14.14 -4.63
N VAL A 70 -2.52 13.82 -4.30
CA VAL A 70 -3.55 14.82 -3.98
C VAL A 70 -3.24 15.57 -2.68
N LEU A 71 -2.85 14.87 -1.61
CA LEU A 71 -2.51 15.45 -0.31
C LEU A 71 -1.29 16.37 -0.37
N ARG A 72 -0.39 16.14 -1.33
CA ARG A 72 0.81 16.95 -1.56
C ARG A 72 0.57 18.11 -2.53
N GLY A 73 -0.60 18.17 -3.15
CA GLY A 73 -0.91 19.15 -4.19
C GLY A 73 -0.17 18.89 -5.51
N GLU A 74 0.40 17.69 -5.70
CA GLU A 74 1.08 17.28 -6.93
C GLU A 74 0.06 17.00 -8.06
N LYS A 75 -1.15 16.54 -7.69
CA LYS A 75 -2.25 16.23 -8.59
C LYS A 75 -3.56 16.82 -8.05
N LYS A 76 -4.46 17.20 -8.96
CA LYS A 76 -5.86 17.51 -8.63
C LYS A 76 -6.62 16.25 -8.22
N PHE A 77 -7.69 16.40 -7.45
CA PHE A 77 -8.56 15.28 -7.10
C PHE A 77 -9.22 14.72 -8.37
N ASP A 78 -9.14 13.41 -8.54
CA ASP A 78 -9.68 12.69 -9.69
C ASP A 78 -10.79 11.75 -9.22
N VAL A 79 -12.00 11.93 -9.77
CA VAL A 79 -13.21 11.19 -9.37
C VAL A 79 -13.07 9.70 -9.72
N GLU A 80 -12.16 9.32 -10.62
CA GLU A 80 -11.85 7.92 -10.97
C GLU A 80 -11.50 7.05 -9.75
N VAL A 81 -10.94 7.65 -8.69
CA VAL A 81 -10.66 6.97 -7.41
C VAL A 81 -11.94 6.41 -6.75
N LEU A 82 -13.12 6.96 -7.09
CA LEU A 82 -14.43 6.54 -6.56
C LEU A 82 -15.08 5.41 -7.36
N ARG A 83 -14.39 4.83 -8.34
CA ARG A 83 -14.89 3.61 -8.99
C ARG A 83 -14.92 2.46 -7.97
N ALA A 84 -15.98 1.65 -7.94
CA ALA A 84 -16.01 0.44 -7.11
C ALA A 84 -15.29 -0.73 -7.81
N PRO A 85 -14.70 -1.68 -7.08
CA PRO A 85 -14.09 -2.86 -7.69
C PRO A 85 -15.18 -3.73 -8.31
N GLN A 86 -15.06 -4.03 -9.60
CA GLN A 86 -15.91 -5.03 -10.24
C GLN A 86 -15.33 -6.41 -9.93
N HIS A 87 -16.07 -7.24 -9.19
CA HIS A 87 -15.74 -8.66 -9.13
C HIS A 87 -15.99 -9.23 -10.53
N ALA A 88 -14.92 -9.62 -11.23
CA ALA A 88 -15.05 -10.46 -12.39
C ALA A 88 -15.66 -11.79 -11.91
N THR A 89 -16.97 -11.96 -12.10
CA THR A 89 -17.56 -13.29 -12.08
C THR A 89 -16.97 -14.02 -13.28
N SER A 90 -15.87 -14.75 -13.05
CA SER A 90 -15.45 -15.83 -13.92
C SER A 90 -16.56 -16.87 -13.86
N THR A 91 -17.49 -16.81 -14.80
CA THR A 91 -18.36 -17.92 -15.17
C THR A 91 -17.46 -19.01 -15.73
N GLU A 92 -16.80 -19.78 -14.86
CA GLU A 92 -16.29 -21.10 -15.23
C GLU A 92 -17.50 -22.00 -15.42
N GLY A 93 -17.65 -22.48 -16.66
CA GLY A 93 -18.74 -23.36 -17.05
C GLY A 93 -18.76 -24.61 -16.17
N ALA A 94 -19.92 -24.91 -15.60
CA ALA A 94 -20.20 -26.23 -15.10
C ALA A 94 -20.02 -27.24 -16.25
N PRO A 95 -19.26 -28.33 -16.07
CA PRO A 95 -19.25 -29.39 -17.05
C PRO A 95 -20.61 -30.09 -17.00
N SER A 96 -21.29 -30.02 -18.14
CA SER A 96 -22.42 -30.86 -18.49
C SER A 96 -22.06 -32.33 -18.31
N SER A 97 -22.68 -33.01 -17.34
CA SER A 97 -22.75 -34.48 -17.34
C SER A 97 -24.14 -34.88 -17.83
N SER A 98 -24.14 -35.38 -19.06
CA SER A 98 -25.23 -36.12 -19.69
C SER A 98 -25.42 -37.45 -18.96
N GLY A 99 -26.66 -37.78 -18.61
CA GLY A 99 -27.06 -39.08 -18.08
C GLY A 99 -28.58 -39.20 -18.05
N ASP A 100 -29.15 -39.67 -19.16
CA ASP A 100 -30.55 -40.06 -19.31
C ASP A 100 -30.95 -41.19 -18.36
N THR A 101 -32.13 -41.12 -17.75
CA THR A 101 -33.13 -42.22 -17.77
C THR A 101 -34.52 -41.71 -17.39
N GLY A 102 -35.53 -42.06 -18.19
CA GLY A 102 -36.87 -41.47 -18.14
C GLY A 102 -37.93 -42.21 -17.31
N ALA A 103 -39.05 -41.51 -17.08
CA ALA A 103 -40.40 -42.06 -16.91
C ALA A 103 -41.45 -40.92 -17.10
N PRO A 104 -42.67 -41.19 -17.61
CA PRO A 104 -43.59 -40.14 -18.07
C PRO A 104 -44.75 -39.82 -17.11
N SER A 105 -45.29 -38.60 -17.28
CA SER A 105 -46.71 -38.22 -17.23
C SER A 105 -47.46 -37.94 -15.90
N ILE A 106 -47.98 -36.68 -15.82
CA ILE A 106 -49.39 -36.24 -15.57
C ILE A 106 -49.69 -35.29 -14.36
N LEU A 107 -50.38 -34.18 -14.70
CA LEU A 107 -51.21 -33.21 -13.91
C LEU A 107 -50.51 -32.27 -12.90
N GLY A 108 -50.73 -30.94 -12.81
CA GLY A 108 -51.58 -29.96 -13.50
C GLY A 108 -51.57 -28.59 -12.76
N SER A 109 -51.44 -27.47 -13.51
CA SER A 109 -51.83 -26.06 -13.20
C SER A 109 -51.24 -25.28 -11.99
N PRO A 110 -51.33 -23.92 -11.97
CA PRO A 110 -51.12 -22.96 -13.05
C PRO A 110 -50.12 -21.82 -12.69
N ARG A 111 -49.77 -21.08 -13.73
CA ARG A 111 -48.85 -19.94 -13.83
C ARG A 111 -49.12 -18.81 -12.81
N VAL A 112 -48.26 -18.69 -11.79
CA VAL A 112 -48.05 -17.43 -11.07
C VAL A 112 -46.89 -16.70 -11.75
N SER A 113 -47.19 -15.53 -12.32
CA SER A 113 -46.22 -14.59 -12.87
C SER A 113 -45.23 -14.15 -11.78
N LYS A 114 -44.06 -14.79 -11.73
CA LYS A 114 -42.90 -14.25 -11.03
C LYS A 114 -42.30 -13.14 -11.89
N THR A 115 -42.52 -11.90 -11.50
CA THR A 115 -41.63 -10.78 -11.79
C THR A 115 -40.21 -11.19 -11.40
N PRO A 116 -39.18 -10.96 -12.24
CA PRO A 116 -37.82 -11.35 -11.89
C PRO A 116 -37.32 -10.44 -10.76
N SER A 117 -37.14 -11.02 -9.58
CA SER A 117 -36.41 -10.42 -8.48
C SER A 117 -34.96 -10.18 -8.91
N ALA A 118 -34.63 -8.92 -9.24
CA ALA A 118 -33.26 -8.52 -9.47
C ALA A 118 -32.46 -8.72 -8.17
N SER A 119 -31.44 -9.57 -8.20
CA SER A 119 -30.40 -9.61 -7.17
C SER A 119 -29.81 -8.21 -6.99
N PRO A 120 -29.47 -7.74 -5.77
CA PRO A 120 -28.86 -6.43 -5.59
C PRO A 120 -27.50 -6.44 -6.31
N GLN A 121 -27.41 -5.76 -7.45
CA GLN A 121 -26.14 -5.57 -8.12
C GLN A 121 -25.26 -4.69 -7.21
N ALA A 122 -24.00 -5.08 -7.02
CA ALA A 122 -23.06 -4.28 -6.25
C ALA A 122 -22.95 -2.88 -6.87
N PRO A 123 -22.89 -1.82 -6.05
CA PRO A 123 -22.82 -0.45 -6.54
C PRO A 123 -21.58 -0.27 -7.44
N LEU A 124 -21.77 0.36 -8.60
CA LEU A 124 -20.69 0.59 -9.56
C LEU A 124 -19.70 1.68 -9.10
N PHE A 125 -20.15 2.62 -8.26
CA PHE A 125 -19.39 3.79 -7.83
C PHE A 125 -19.70 4.12 -6.36
N PHE A 126 -18.74 4.76 -5.70
CA PHE A 126 -18.96 5.38 -4.38
C PHE A 126 -19.62 6.74 -4.56
N ASP A 127 -20.72 6.98 -3.86
CA ASP A 127 -21.50 8.22 -3.93
C ASP A 127 -21.17 9.21 -2.80
N SER A 128 -20.35 8.79 -1.85
CA SER A 128 -19.96 9.56 -0.67
C SER A 128 -18.52 9.23 -0.29
N ILE A 129 -17.84 10.16 0.36
CA ILE A 129 -16.45 9.99 0.81
C ILE A 129 -16.39 10.29 2.30
N VAL A 130 -15.73 9.42 3.07
CA VAL A 130 -15.77 9.50 4.54
C VAL A 130 -14.38 9.31 5.14
N GLY A 131 -13.98 10.27 5.98
CA GLY A 131 -12.78 10.17 6.81
C GLY A 131 -11.46 10.50 6.10
N PRO A 132 -10.30 10.26 6.72
CA PRO A 132 -9.00 10.39 6.08
C PRO A 132 -8.79 9.28 5.02
N PRO A 133 -8.01 9.52 3.95
CA PRO A 133 -7.25 10.74 3.64
C PRO A 133 -8.09 11.91 3.11
N ALA A 134 -9.33 11.67 2.69
CA ALA A 134 -10.17 12.68 2.04
C ALA A 134 -10.45 13.91 2.92
N THR A 135 -10.52 13.71 4.24
CA THR A 135 -10.71 14.81 5.21
C THR A 135 -9.61 15.86 5.12
N ILE A 136 -8.34 15.44 4.99
CA ILE A 136 -7.20 16.36 4.84
C ILE A 136 -7.21 17.02 3.45
N ALA A 137 -7.68 16.30 2.42
CA ALA A 137 -7.76 16.78 1.05
C ALA A 137 -9.06 17.54 0.71
N PHE A 138 -9.88 17.92 1.68
CA PHE A 138 -11.25 18.38 1.44
C PHE A 138 -11.33 19.56 0.47
N GLU A 139 -10.44 20.55 0.56
CA GLU A 139 -10.41 21.67 -0.38
C GLU A 139 -10.18 21.23 -1.83
N SER A 140 -9.22 20.32 -2.04
CA SER A 140 -8.92 19.77 -3.36
C SER A 140 -10.11 19.00 -3.94
N ILE A 141 -10.84 18.28 -3.09
CA ILE A 141 -12.06 17.58 -3.49
C ILE A 141 -13.16 18.58 -3.84
N LEU A 142 -13.43 19.56 -2.97
CA LEU A 142 -14.51 20.53 -3.16
C LEU A 142 -14.28 21.49 -4.35
N LYS A 143 -13.02 21.69 -4.78
CA LYS A 143 -12.68 22.45 -5.99
C LYS A 143 -13.13 21.74 -7.27
N GLU A 144 -13.10 20.42 -7.28
CA GLU A 144 -13.44 19.59 -8.45
C GLU A 144 -14.90 19.09 -8.39
N CYS A 145 -15.56 19.17 -7.22
CA CYS A 145 -16.93 18.72 -7.03
C CYS A 145 -17.96 19.87 -7.19
N PRO A 146 -19.19 19.58 -7.65
CA PRO A 146 -20.24 20.58 -7.82
C PRO A 146 -20.73 21.14 -6.48
N ARG A 147 -21.40 22.31 -6.53
CA ARG A 147 -21.99 22.94 -5.34
C ARG A 147 -23.03 22.07 -4.63
N SER A 148 -23.68 21.16 -5.35
CA SER A 148 -24.63 20.17 -4.81
C SER A 148 -24.02 19.15 -3.86
N THR A 149 -22.68 19.04 -3.82
CA THR A 149 -21.97 18.20 -2.85
C THR A 149 -22.16 18.78 -1.45
N ARG A 150 -22.87 18.04 -0.60
CA ARG A 150 -23.09 18.39 0.81
C ARG A 150 -21.87 17.96 1.63
N VAL A 151 -21.59 18.69 2.72
CA VAL A 151 -20.46 18.45 3.60
C VAL A 151 -20.96 18.25 5.03
N ILE A 152 -20.45 17.22 5.69
CA ILE A 152 -20.68 16.98 7.12
C ILE A 152 -19.33 17.11 7.81
N LEU A 153 -19.20 18.07 8.72
CA LEU A 153 -18.06 18.19 9.63
C LEU A 153 -18.41 17.49 10.93
N VAL A 154 -17.62 16.49 11.31
CA VAL A 154 -17.78 15.79 12.59
C VAL A 154 -16.94 16.49 13.65
N GLU A 155 -17.59 17.09 14.63
CA GLU A 155 -16.94 17.74 15.77
C GLU A 155 -16.70 16.74 16.90
N GLU A 156 -15.46 16.73 17.38
CA GLU A 156 -15.09 16.00 18.59
C GLU A 156 -15.27 16.92 19.81
N PRO A 157 -16.17 16.57 20.77
CA PRO A 157 -16.44 17.43 21.92
C PRO A 157 -15.26 17.48 22.90
N ASP A 158 -14.59 16.35 23.14
CA ASP A 158 -13.37 16.27 23.95
C ASP A 158 -12.16 16.02 23.06
N LYS A 159 -11.60 17.12 22.54
CA LYS A 159 -10.41 17.11 21.68
C LYS A 159 -9.16 16.57 22.37
N LEU A 160 -9.07 16.69 23.71
CA LEU A 160 -7.93 16.17 24.46
C LEU A 160 -8.03 14.65 24.65
N ALA A 161 -9.22 14.12 24.91
CA ALA A 161 -9.44 12.67 24.91
C ALA A 161 -9.18 12.09 23.52
N TRP A 162 -9.71 12.73 22.48
CA TRP A 162 -9.45 12.34 21.10
C TRP A 162 -7.94 12.34 20.76
N GLU A 163 -7.18 13.35 21.19
CA GLU A 163 -5.73 13.39 21.00
C GLU A 163 -5.02 12.23 21.70
N ARG A 164 -5.37 11.93 22.96
CA ARG A 164 -4.78 10.80 23.69
C ARG A 164 -5.06 9.48 22.99
N ASP A 165 -6.28 9.27 22.55
CA ASP A 165 -6.69 8.06 21.84
C ASP A 165 -5.92 7.95 20.52
N MET A 166 -5.91 9.00 19.71
CA MET A 166 -5.15 9.08 18.46
C MET A 166 -3.67 8.78 18.71
N GLU A 167 -3.04 9.44 19.67
CA GLU A 167 -1.62 9.25 19.97
C GLU A 167 -1.29 7.81 20.36
N GLN A 168 -2.16 7.16 21.13
CA GLN A 168 -1.95 5.78 21.60
C GLN A 168 -1.79 4.78 20.44
N TRP A 169 -2.60 4.88 19.39
CA TRP A 169 -2.55 3.94 18.27
C TRP A 169 -1.84 4.49 17.03
N LEU A 170 -1.70 5.81 16.90
CA LEU A 170 -1.02 6.42 15.76
C LEU A 170 0.49 6.41 15.93
N GLN A 171 1.02 6.59 17.15
CA GLN A 171 2.47 6.62 17.39
C GLN A 171 3.18 5.34 16.92
N PRO A 172 2.70 4.12 17.23
CA PRO A 172 3.33 2.90 16.72
C PRO A 172 3.35 2.83 15.20
N LEU A 173 2.25 3.22 14.54
CA LEU A 173 2.13 3.22 13.09
C LEU A 173 3.06 4.25 12.46
N VAL A 174 3.10 5.47 12.99
CA VAL A 174 3.98 6.56 12.52
C VAL A 174 5.45 6.19 12.67
N LEU A 175 5.83 5.61 13.82
CA LEU A 175 7.20 5.19 14.06
C LEU A 175 7.63 4.10 13.09
N GLU A 176 6.78 3.09 12.87
CA GLU A 176 7.03 2.02 11.90
C GLU A 176 7.13 2.57 10.48
N CYS A 177 6.23 3.49 10.09
CA CYS A 177 6.29 4.16 8.80
C CYS A 177 7.60 4.91 8.62
N LYS A 178 8.02 5.72 9.61
CA LYS A 178 9.28 6.46 9.57
C LYS A 178 10.49 5.54 9.41
N ARG A 179 10.58 4.49 10.23
CA ARG A 179 11.66 3.49 10.14
C ARG A 179 11.67 2.84 8.76
N SER A 180 10.53 2.39 8.27
CA SER A 180 10.44 1.78 6.95
C SER A 180 10.89 2.73 5.84
N THR A 181 10.54 4.03 5.91
CA THR A 181 10.95 5.01 4.90
C THR A 181 12.42 5.40 4.94
N THR A 182 13.11 5.22 6.07
CA THR A 182 14.56 5.50 6.19
C THR A 182 15.40 4.33 5.67
N TRP A 183 14.94 3.09 5.91
CA TRP A 183 15.71 1.88 5.58
C TRP A 183 15.36 1.27 4.22
N TRP A 184 14.18 1.58 3.67
CA TRP A 184 13.70 1.10 2.37
C TRP A 184 13.20 2.28 1.53
N ASN A 185 13.09 2.13 0.20
CA ASN A 185 12.40 3.10 -0.65
C ASN A 185 11.01 3.39 -0.06
N ALA A 186 10.75 4.66 0.29
CA ALA A 186 9.56 5.07 1.01
C ALA A 186 8.28 4.62 0.28
N SER A 187 7.65 3.55 0.76
CA SER A 187 6.43 3.05 0.13
C SER A 187 5.33 4.12 0.19
N LYS A 188 4.60 4.27 -0.91
CA LYS A 188 3.57 5.31 -1.06
C LYS A 188 2.49 5.22 0.01
N LEU A 189 2.19 4.00 0.49
CA LEU A 189 1.29 3.77 1.61
C LEU A 189 1.79 4.44 2.89
N HIS A 190 3.06 4.27 3.26
CA HIS A 190 3.62 4.89 4.46
C HIS A 190 3.54 6.40 4.39
N MET A 191 3.90 6.98 3.24
CA MET A 191 3.83 8.43 3.05
C MET A 191 2.38 8.92 3.12
N MET A 192 1.43 8.22 2.48
CA MET A 192 0.01 8.55 2.59
C MET A 192 -0.49 8.46 4.05
N LEU A 193 -0.11 7.41 4.80
CA LEU A 193 -0.49 7.22 6.20
C LEU A 193 0.04 8.37 7.09
N LEU A 194 1.26 8.83 6.83
CA LEU A 194 1.85 9.98 7.53
C LEU A 194 1.14 11.29 7.14
N ASP A 195 0.86 11.48 5.84
CA ASP A 195 0.24 12.71 5.32
C ASP A 195 -1.26 12.81 5.71
N MET A 196 -1.98 11.69 5.83
CA MET A 196 -3.43 11.68 6.10
C MET A 196 -3.81 11.96 7.56
N VAL A 197 -2.84 11.91 8.47
CA VAL A 197 -3.04 12.15 9.91
C VAL A 197 -2.46 13.49 10.35
N ASP A 198 -1.71 14.16 9.48
CA ASP A 198 -1.10 15.45 9.77
C ASP A 198 -2.08 16.59 9.47
N LEU A 199 -2.98 16.86 10.41
CA LEU A 199 -3.91 17.99 10.36
C LEU A 199 -3.22 19.34 10.12
N ARG A 200 -1.96 19.47 10.57
CA ARG A 200 -1.17 20.69 10.36
C ARG A 200 -0.96 20.95 8.87
N ARG A 201 -0.85 19.89 8.06
CA ARG A 201 -0.69 19.98 6.61
C ARG A 201 -1.96 20.49 5.93
N ALA A 202 -3.15 20.08 6.40
CA ALA A 202 -4.42 20.62 5.91
C ALA A 202 -4.49 22.15 6.06
N LEU A 203 -3.95 22.67 7.18
CA LEU A 203 -3.88 24.11 7.45
C LEU A 203 -2.86 24.87 6.56
N ILE A 204 -1.91 24.17 5.93
CA ILE A 204 -0.81 24.76 5.14
C ILE A 204 -1.16 24.89 3.64
N SER A 205 -2.36 24.47 3.20
CA SER A 205 -2.73 24.43 1.78
C SER A 205 -2.33 25.72 1.02
N PRO A 206 -1.57 25.62 -0.10
CA PRO A 206 -0.96 26.77 -0.79
C PRO A 206 -1.95 27.83 -1.27
N SER A 207 -3.24 27.49 -1.39
CA SER A 207 -4.28 28.45 -1.79
C SER A 207 -4.51 29.59 -0.78
N SER A 208 -4.08 29.45 0.48
CA SER A 208 -4.22 30.51 1.49
C SER A 208 -3.20 31.65 1.36
N GLN A 209 -2.14 31.49 0.57
CA GLN A 209 -1.11 32.54 0.40
C GLN A 209 -1.55 33.72 -0.48
N ARG A 210 -2.76 33.74 -1.05
CA ARG A 210 -3.19 34.78 -2.00
C ARG A 210 -4.19 35.82 -1.48
N GLY A 211 -4.53 35.83 -0.19
CA GLY A 211 -5.45 36.81 0.39
C GLY A 211 -4.77 37.74 1.38
N GLY A 212 -4.39 38.94 0.95
CA GLY A 212 -3.87 39.98 1.83
C GLY A 212 -4.90 40.39 2.89
N ARG A 213 -4.69 39.98 4.15
CA ARG A 213 -5.33 40.63 5.31
C ARG A 213 -4.41 41.75 5.80
N VAL A 214 -4.93 42.97 5.83
CA VAL A 214 -4.29 44.13 6.49
C VAL A 214 -4.08 43.80 7.96
N ARG A 215 -2.83 43.84 8.43
CA ARG A 215 -2.43 43.44 9.80
C ARG A 215 -2.27 44.69 10.67
N LEU A 216 -2.98 44.78 11.78
CA LEU A 216 -2.83 45.84 12.78
C LEU A 216 -1.44 45.76 13.45
N PRO A 217 -0.83 46.89 13.83
CA PRO A 217 0.48 46.91 14.45
C PRO A 217 0.44 46.33 15.89
N PRO A 218 1.44 45.51 16.30
CA PRO A 218 1.51 44.94 17.63
C PRO A 218 1.83 45.98 18.71
N SER A 219 1.23 45.80 19.90
CA SER A 219 1.42 46.68 21.06
C SER A 219 2.57 46.27 22.00
N SER A 220 3.28 45.16 21.74
CA SER A 220 4.38 44.70 22.62
C SER A 220 5.47 43.87 21.92
N SER A 221 6.65 43.81 22.54
CA SER A 221 7.82 43.03 22.09
C SER A 221 7.58 41.51 22.11
N ALA A 222 6.79 41.01 23.07
CA ALA A 222 6.33 39.62 23.11
C ALA A 222 5.35 39.31 21.96
N ALA A 223 4.48 40.27 21.60
CA ALA A 223 3.63 40.16 20.43
C ALA A 223 4.43 40.23 19.11
N MET A 224 5.53 41.00 19.05
CA MET A 224 6.43 41.01 17.89
C MET A 224 7.15 39.67 17.67
N THR A 225 7.64 39.04 18.75
CA THR A 225 8.28 37.72 18.66
C THR A 225 7.28 36.62 18.29
N ALA A 226 6.02 36.71 18.77
CA ALA A 226 4.94 35.83 18.34
C ALA A 226 4.43 36.10 16.91
N GLN A 227 4.55 37.31 16.37
CA GLN A 227 4.07 37.66 15.02
C GLN A 227 5.10 37.42 13.89
N ASN A 228 6.39 37.36 14.22
CA ASN A 228 7.50 37.20 13.25
C ASN A 228 7.96 35.75 13.02
N VAL A 229 7.39 34.77 13.72
CA VAL A 229 7.58 33.38 13.30
C VAL A 229 6.59 33.11 12.16
N PRO A 230 7.06 32.75 10.95
CA PRO A 230 6.15 32.44 9.85
C PRO A 230 5.20 31.34 10.29
N ILE A 231 3.91 31.43 9.91
CA ILE A 231 2.87 30.45 10.26
C ILE A 231 3.35 29.02 9.94
N SER A 232 4.09 28.82 8.84
CA SER A 232 4.72 27.54 8.51
C SER A 232 5.71 26.98 9.54
N ARG A 233 6.33 27.81 10.41
CA ARG A 233 7.26 27.42 11.50
C ARG A 233 6.63 27.34 12.89
N GLN A 234 5.46 27.93 13.12
CA GLN A 234 4.76 27.80 14.42
C GLN A 234 4.05 26.44 14.57
N HIS A 235 3.84 25.72 13.46
CA HIS A 235 2.90 24.59 13.43
C HIS A 235 3.52 23.23 13.78
N THR A 236 4.83 23.04 13.65
CA THR A 236 5.52 21.78 14.05
C THR A 236 5.44 21.49 15.55
N THR A 237 5.10 22.47 16.38
CA THR A 237 4.95 22.35 17.83
C THR A 237 3.49 22.30 18.31
N LEU A 238 2.50 22.51 17.42
CA LEU A 238 1.10 22.48 17.81
C LEU A 238 0.69 21.07 18.24
N ARG A 239 -0.03 20.96 19.35
CA ARG A 239 -0.70 19.71 19.76
C ARG A 239 -1.76 19.32 18.74
N LEU A 240 -2.05 18.02 18.64
CA LEU A 240 -3.00 17.51 17.67
C LEU A 240 -4.43 18.01 17.96
N ALA A 241 -4.79 18.14 19.24
CA ALA A 241 -6.05 18.73 19.67
C ALA A 241 -6.23 20.18 19.16
N SER A 242 -5.17 20.99 19.26
CA SER A 242 -5.18 22.37 18.74
C SER A 242 -5.24 22.41 17.21
N ALA A 243 -4.53 21.50 16.54
CA ALA A 243 -4.60 21.39 15.08
C ALA A 243 -5.99 20.98 14.60
N LEU A 244 -6.70 20.11 15.32
CA LEU A 244 -8.07 19.73 15.03
C LEU A 244 -9.03 20.91 15.20
N ASP A 245 -8.91 21.66 16.29
CA ASP A 245 -9.75 22.85 16.53
C ASP A 245 -9.61 23.90 15.41
N LEU A 246 -8.36 24.19 15.01
CA LEU A 246 -8.09 25.10 13.89
C LEU A 246 -8.62 24.55 12.56
N PHE A 247 -8.52 23.24 12.34
CA PHE A 247 -9.05 22.61 11.14
C PHE A 247 -10.58 22.69 11.06
N GLU A 248 -11.29 22.40 12.15
CA GLU A 248 -12.74 22.52 12.23
C GLU A 248 -13.20 23.96 11.97
N GLN A 249 -12.50 24.95 12.55
CA GLN A 249 -12.76 26.37 12.29
C GLN A 249 -12.55 26.72 10.82
N HIS A 250 -11.43 26.28 10.23
CA HIS A 250 -11.12 26.50 8.82
C HIS A 250 -12.20 25.91 7.88
N VAL A 251 -12.68 24.70 8.17
CA VAL A 251 -13.78 24.08 7.40
C VAL A 251 -15.05 24.94 7.45
N LYS A 252 -15.42 25.46 8.63
CA LYS A 252 -16.60 26.33 8.80
C LYS A 252 -16.47 27.67 8.06
N GLU A 253 -15.25 28.16 7.88
CA GLU A 253 -14.97 29.39 7.12
C GLU A 253 -15.03 29.15 5.61
N VAL A 254 -14.49 28.01 5.14
CA VAL A 254 -14.37 27.70 3.71
C VAL A 254 -15.67 27.15 3.12
N VAL A 255 -16.42 26.34 3.87
CA VAL A 255 -17.63 25.69 3.37
C VAL A 255 -18.88 26.52 3.69
N PRO A 256 -19.68 26.91 2.67
CA PRO A 256 -20.92 27.64 2.88
C PRO A 256 -21.90 26.92 3.82
N ARG A 257 -22.56 27.68 4.70
CA ARG A 257 -23.46 27.15 5.75
C ARG A 257 -24.67 26.37 5.21
N ASP A 258 -25.15 26.72 4.02
CA ASP A 258 -26.29 26.07 3.36
C ASP A 258 -26.01 24.62 2.95
N ARG A 259 -24.74 24.24 2.82
CA ARG A 259 -24.33 22.88 2.47
C ARG A 259 -23.41 22.22 3.51
N LEU A 260 -23.28 22.81 4.70
CA LEU A 260 -22.45 22.32 5.79
C LEU A 260 -23.35 21.90 6.97
N LEU A 261 -23.26 20.62 7.35
CA LEU A 261 -23.74 20.14 8.64
C LEU A 261 -22.56 20.06 9.61
N VAL A 262 -22.72 20.69 10.77
CA VAL A 262 -21.83 20.46 11.92
C VAL A 262 -22.50 19.39 12.78
N TYR A 263 -21.92 18.19 12.80
CA TYR A 263 -22.44 17.00 13.48
C TYR A 263 -21.56 16.69 14.68
N ARG A 264 -22.10 16.67 15.89
CA ARG A 264 -21.34 16.28 17.09
C ARG A 264 -21.39 14.78 17.27
N VAL A 265 -20.28 14.20 17.69
CA VAL A 265 -20.22 12.76 17.99
C VAL A 265 -21.27 12.42 19.06
N GLY A 266 -22.22 11.55 18.71
CA GLY A 266 -23.33 11.15 19.58
C GLY A 266 -24.70 11.76 19.24
N ASP A 267 -24.78 12.68 18.27
CA ASP A 267 -26.04 13.36 17.91
C ASP A 267 -27.14 12.43 17.32
N GLY A 268 -26.75 11.29 16.73
CA GLY A 268 -27.67 10.27 16.24
C GLY A 268 -28.34 10.61 14.90
N TRP A 269 -29.54 10.06 14.67
CA TRP A 269 -30.23 10.15 13.38
C TRP A 269 -30.74 11.54 13.03
N GLN A 270 -31.30 12.26 14.00
CA GLN A 270 -32.14 13.43 13.74
C GLN A 270 -31.43 14.50 12.88
N PRO A 271 -30.28 15.07 13.29
CA PRO A 271 -29.62 16.12 12.49
C PRO A 271 -29.07 15.59 11.16
N LEU A 272 -28.70 14.32 11.09
CA LEU A 272 -28.22 13.69 9.86
C LEU A 272 -29.35 13.57 8.83
N CYS A 273 -30.50 13.03 9.24
CA CYS A 273 -31.67 12.84 8.39
C CYS A 273 -32.26 14.19 7.93
N ASP A 274 -32.37 15.17 8.82
CA ASP A 274 -32.88 16.50 8.50
C ASP A 274 -32.02 17.21 7.44
N PHE A 275 -30.68 17.15 7.60
CA PHE A 275 -29.75 17.73 6.64
C PHE A 275 -29.73 16.99 5.30
N LEU A 276 -29.89 15.66 5.31
CA LEU A 276 -29.96 14.86 4.10
C LEU A 276 -31.34 14.91 3.43
N GLN A 277 -32.35 15.44 4.12
CA GLN A 277 -33.76 15.49 3.70
C GLN A 277 -34.33 14.09 3.43
N VAL A 278 -34.00 13.15 4.32
CA VAL A 278 -34.46 11.76 4.28
C VAL A 278 -35.15 11.41 5.60
N PRO A 279 -36.17 10.53 5.61
CA PRO A 279 -36.79 10.10 6.85
C PRO A 279 -35.81 9.28 7.71
N VAL A 280 -36.03 9.27 9.02
CA VAL A 280 -35.33 8.38 9.95
C VAL A 280 -35.62 6.92 9.54
N PRO A 281 -34.60 6.06 9.41
CA PRO A 281 -34.79 4.69 8.98
C PRO A 281 -35.63 3.89 9.98
N MET A 282 -36.63 3.19 9.46
CA MET A 282 -37.50 2.29 10.23
C MET A 282 -37.34 0.86 9.72
N ALA A 283 -37.35 -0.12 10.62
CA ALA A 283 -37.30 -1.54 10.30
C ALA A 283 -38.50 -2.27 10.92
N PRO A 284 -38.97 -3.37 10.29
CA PRO A 284 -39.96 -4.23 10.93
C PRO A 284 -39.33 -4.83 12.20
N ALA A 285 -40.01 -4.68 13.34
CA ALA A 285 -39.60 -5.37 14.55
C ALA A 285 -39.57 -6.89 14.31
N ALA A 286 -38.66 -7.60 14.98
CA ALA A 286 -38.32 -9.00 14.69
C ALA A 286 -39.50 -9.99 14.75
N ALA A 287 -40.66 -9.57 15.28
CA ALA A 287 -41.91 -10.28 15.17
C ALA A 287 -42.75 -9.73 13.99
N SER A 288 -43.17 -10.61 13.09
CA SER A 288 -43.91 -10.31 11.84
C SER A 288 -45.24 -9.54 11.99
N CYS A 289 -45.65 -9.22 13.22
CA CYS A 289 -46.89 -8.50 13.54
C CYS A 289 -46.66 -7.23 14.39
N ALA A 290 -45.42 -6.82 14.62
CA ALA A 290 -45.10 -5.65 15.44
C ALA A 290 -45.02 -4.34 14.61
N PRO A 291 -45.25 -3.17 15.22
CA PRO A 291 -45.08 -1.86 14.57
C PRO A 291 -43.67 -1.69 13.99
N MET A 292 -43.53 -0.85 12.97
CA MET A 292 -42.19 -0.47 12.51
C MET A 292 -41.49 0.33 13.61
N GLU A 293 -40.28 -0.11 13.98
CA GLU A 293 -39.47 0.56 15.00
C GLU A 293 -38.31 1.33 14.33
N PRO A 294 -37.90 2.48 14.91
CA PRO A 294 -36.73 3.21 14.41
C PRO A 294 -35.48 2.36 14.58
N VAL A 295 -34.68 2.25 13.52
CA VAL A 295 -33.41 1.52 13.55
C VAL A 295 -32.47 2.23 14.52
N ALA A 296 -31.86 1.49 15.45
CA ALA A 296 -30.87 2.06 16.36
C ALA A 296 -29.69 2.68 15.60
N PHE A 297 -29.22 3.84 16.03
CA PHE A 297 -28.06 4.47 15.41
C PHE A 297 -26.81 3.60 15.64
N PRO A 298 -25.93 3.42 14.63
CA PRO A 298 -24.75 2.59 14.78
C PRO A 298 -23.86 3.02 15.95
N PRO A 299 -23.21 2.08 16.65
CA PRO A 299 -22.34 2.42 17.77
C PRO A 299 -21.12 3.20 17.30
N ASN A 300 -20.62 4.08 18.19
CA ASN A 300 -19.39 4.82 17.94
C ASN A 300 -18.20 3.87 17.77
N SER A 301 -17.42 4.08 16.71
CA SER A 301 -16.18 3.35 16.45
C SER A 301 -15.05 4.34 16.26
N THR A 302 -13.92 4.10 16.91
CA THR A 302 -12.70 4.94 16.81
C THR A 302 -11.91 4.68 15.53
N GLY A 303 -12.32 3.73 14.68
CA GLY A 303 -11.57 3.35 13.46
C GLY A 303 -10.23 2.66 13.74
N ARG A 304 -9.94 2.32 15.00
CA ARG A 304 -8.68 1.69 15.44
C ARG A 304 -8.41 0.34 14.76
N GLU A 305 -9.47 -0.43 14.50
CA GLU A 305 -9.36 -1.81 14.03
C GLU A 305 -8.70 -1.91 12.66
N ILE A 306 -9.05 -1.00 11.74
CA ILE A 306 -8.45 -0.99 10.40
C ILE A 306 -6.98 -0.59 10.44
N LEU A 307 -6.60 0.34 11.32
CA LEU A 307 -5.20 0.76 11.45
C LEU A 307 -4.34 -0.30 12.14
N VAL A 308 -4.87 -0.98 13.16
CA VAL A 308 -4.22 -2.14 13.76
C VAL A 308 -4.03 -3.25 12.71
N PHE A 309 -5.05 -3.49 11.88
CA PHE A 309 -4.94 -4.44 10.76
C PHE A 309 -3.82 -4.06 9.78
N VAL A 310 -3.75 -2.79 9.36
CA VAL A 310 -2.69 -2.29 8.47
C VAL A 310 -1.32 -2.43 9.12
N TYR A 311 -1.18 -2.01 10.39
CA TYR A 311 0.06 -2.13 11.16
C TYR A 311 0.54 -3.59 11.27
N GLN A 312 -0.36 -4.51 11.61
CA GLN A 312 -0.06 -5.94 11.68
C GLN A 312 0.33 -6.52 10.31
N GLY A 313 -0.35 -6.11 9.25
CA GLY A 313 -0.02 -6.49 7.87
C GLY A 313 1.40 -6.06 7.50
N MET A 314 1.75 -4.81 7.81
CA MET A 314 3.11 -4.28 7.60
C MET A 314 4.15 -5.07 8.38
N LYS A 315 3.93 -5.32 9.67
CA LYS A 315 4.86 -6.09 10.51
C LYS A 315 5.07 -7.52 10.01
N ARG A 316 4.00 -8.20 9.59
CA ARG A 316 4.08 -9.55 8.99
C ARG A 316 4.84 -9.52 7.67
N SER A 317 4.60 -8.53 6.83
CA SER A 317 5.32 -8.40 5.55
C SER A 317 6.82 -8.17 5.76
N ALA A 318 7.22 -7.33 6.73
CA ALA A 318 8.61 -7.11 7.08
C ALA A 318 9.28 -8.38 7.61
N ALA A 319 8.58 -9.17 8.44
CA ALA A 319 9.07 -10.46 8.93
C ALA A 319 9.31 -11.46 7.79
N VAL A 320 8.39 -11.54 6.82
CA VAL A 320 8.54 -12.41 5.63
C VAL A 320 9.72 -11.97 4.77
N VAL A 321 9.86 -10.67 4.49
CA VAL A 321 10.98 -10.13 3.71
C VAL A 321 12.31 -10.41 4.43
N SER A 322 12.36 -10.20 5.75
CA SER A 322 13.54 -10.50 6.56
C SER A 322 13.88 -11.99 6.52
N PHE A 323 12.89 -12.88 6.63
CA PHE A 323 13.07 -14.32 6.52
C PHE A 323 13.60 -14.74 5.15
N LEU A 324 13.02 -14.22 4.06
CA LEU A 324 13.48 -14.47 2.70
C LEU A 324 14.92 -13.98 2.49
N PHE A 325 15.26 -12.80 3.01
CA PHE A 325 16.62 -12.27 2.97
C PHE A 325 17.60 -13.18 3.71
N LEU A 326 17.25 -13.68 4.90
CA LEU A 326 18.06 -14.64 5.64
C LEU A 326 18.24 -15.96 4.89
N CYS A 327 17.20 -16.45 4.20
CA CYS A 327 17.29 -17.65 3.36
C CYS A 327 18.24 -17.44 2.19
N VAL A 328 18.14 -16.32 1.48
CA VAL A 328 19.03 -15.97 0.36
C VAL A 328 20.46 -15.80 0.86
N LEU A 329 20.67 -15.16 2.01
CA LEU A 329 21.98 -15.01 2.62
C LEU A 329 22.58 -16.38 3.01
N ALA A 330 21.79 -17.26 3.61
CA ALA A 330 22.23 -18.62 3.95
C ALA A 330 22.62 -19.41 2.70
N LEU A 331 21.81 -19.34 1.63
CA LEU A 331 22.15 -19.96 0.33
C LEU A 331 23.42 -19.37 -0.26
N ALA A 332 23.60 -18.05 -0.22
CA ALA A 332 24.81 -17.39 -0.69
C ALA A 332 26.06 -17.84 0.09
N LEU A 333 25.96 -17.97 1.42
CA LEU A 333 27.04 -18.47 2.27
C LEU A 333 27.36 -19.94 1.99
N LEU A 334 26.34 -20.78 1.75
CA LEU A 334 26.54 -22.18 1.36
C LEU A 334 27.27 -22.29 0.01
N LEU A 335 26.83 -21.53 -0.99
CA LEU A 335 27.50 -21.47 -2.30
C LEU A 335 28.93 -20.95 -2.18
N LEU A 336 29.15 -19.91 -1.36
CA LEU A 336 30.48 -19.35 -1.12
C LEU A 336 31.38 -20.37 -0.42
N SER A 337 30.88 -21.11 0.58
CA SER A 337 31.64 -22.16 1.26
C SER A 337 32.06 -23.28 0.31
N SER A 338 31.15 -23.73 -0.57
CA SER A 338 31.45 -24.71 -1.62
C SER A 338 32.52 -24.19 -2.57
N PHE A 339 32.37 -22.94 -3.03
CA PHE A 339 33.33 -22.30 -3.92
C PHE A 339 34.71 -22.14 -3.27
N THR A 340 34.79 -21.76 -1.99
CA THR A 340 36.07 -21.64 -1.28
C THR A 340 36.78 -23.00 -1.15
N GLY A 341 36.04 -24.09 -0.99
CA GLY A 341 36.59 -25.44 -0.97
C GLY A 341 37.25 -25.80 -2.30
N GLU A 342 36.51 -25.63 -3.41
CA GLU A 342 37.02 -25.89 -4.76
C GLU A 342 38.18 -24.96 -5.13
N TYR A 343 38.08 -23.67 -4.81
CA TYR A 343 39.13 -22.69 -5.07
C TYR A 343 40.41 -23.02 -4.32
N THR A 344 40.29 -23.46 -3.06
CA THR A 344 41.45 -23.89 -2.25
C THR A 344 42.10 -25.14 -2.83
N GLN A 345 41.32 -26.09 -3.33
CA GLN A 345 41.83 -27.29 -3.99
C GLN A 345 42.54 -26.94 -5.30
N PHE A 346 41.90 -26.14 -6.16
CA PHE A 346 42.51 -25.63 -7.40
C PHE A 346 43.85 -24.93 -7.14
N TYR A 347 43.90 -24.03 -6.15
CA TYR A 347 45.13 -23.32 -5.83
C TYR A 347 46.22 -24.26 -5.31
N ARG A 348 45.85 -25.30 -4.55
CA ARG A 348 46.78 -26.31 -4.06
C ARG A 348 47.34 -27.13 -5.22
N ASP A 349 46.49 -27.61 -6.12
CA ASP A 349 46.88 -28.38 -7.31
C ASP A 349 47.77 -27.54 -8.23
N TYR A 350 47.39 -26.29 -8.51
CA TYR A 350 48.20 -25.33 -9.26
C TYR A 350 49.58 -25.12 -8.63
N ARG A 351 49.63 -24.85 -7.32
CA ARG A 351 50.90 -24.62 -6.60
C ARG A 351 51.79 -25.86 -6.65
N ASP A 352 51.21 -27.04 -6.45
CA ASP A 352 51.97 -28.29 -6.41
C ASP A 352 52.42 -28.72 -7.82
N TYR A 353 51.66 -28.38 -8.87
CA TYR A 353 52.06 -28.53 -10.28
C TYR A 353 53.22 -27.60 -10.63
N VAL A 354 53.08 -26.30 -10.39
CA VAL A 354 54.12 -25.30 -10.70
C VAL A 354 55.39 -25.60 -9.91
N ARG A 355 55.28 -26.02 -8.65
CA ARG A 355 56.44 -26.45 -7.85
C ARG A 355 57.14 -27.64 -8.50
N ARG A 356 56.42 -28.70 -8.88
CA ARG A 356 57.00 -29.89 -9.54
C ARG A 356 57.67 -29.54 -10.86
N ASP A 357 57.06 -28.67 -11.67
CA ASP A 357 57.61 -28.23 -12.95
C ASP A 357 58.87 -27.36 -12.77
N LEU A 358 58.96 -26.59 -11.67
CA LEU A 358 60.12 -25.77 -11.33
C LEU A 358 61.19 -26.50 -10.48
N GLU A 359 60.87 -27.62 -9.84
CA GLU A 359 61.76 -28.36 -8.93
C GLU A 359 63.11 -28.73 -9.57
N PRO A 360 63.19 -29.19 -10.84
CA PRO A 360 64.47 -29.45 -11.52
C PRO A 360 65.33 -28.21 -11.74
N TYR A 361 64.75 -27.02 -11.65
CA TYR A 361 65.38 -25.73 -11.88
C TYR A 361 65.73 -24.99 -10.58
N MET A 362 65.30 -25.51 -9.42
CA MET A 362 65.39 -24.86 -8.10
C MET A 362 66.50 -25.45 -7.21
N ASP A 363 67.46 -26.19 -7.77
CA ASP A 363 68.61 -26.75 -7.04
C ASP A 363 69.39 -25.65 -6.27
N VAL A 364 69.19 -25.62 -4.95
CA VAL A 364 69.76 -24.60 -4.05
C VAL A 364 71.29 -24.66 -4.05
N GLU A 365 71.89 -25.84 -4.31
CA GLU A 365 73.33 -26.03 -4.40
C GLU A 365 73.95 -25.36 -5.63
N LYS A 366 73.30 -25.42 -6.80
CA LYS A 366 73.74 -24.72 -8.02
C LYS A 366 73.66 -23.20 -7.90
N ILE A 367 72.63 -22.70 -7.20
CA ILE A 367 72.44 -21.26 -6.95
C ILE A 367 73.49 -20.73 -5.96
N ARG A 368 73.88 -21.54 -4.96
CA ARG A 368 74.86 -21.16 -3.92
C ARG A 368 76.30 -21.18 -4.41
N GLU A 369 76.63 -22.05 -5.35
CA GLU A 369 77.98 -22.18 -5.93
C GLU A 369 78.30 -21.11 -7.00
N GLY A 370 77.34 -20.23 -7.33
CA GLY A 370 77.57 -19.16 -8.31
C GLY A 370 77.72 -19.67 -9.74
N ASP A 371 77.14 -20.83 -10.02
CA ASP A 371 77.20 -21.48 -11.33
C ASP A 371 76.41 -20.66 -12.38
N GLU A 372 76.96 -20.47 -13.58
CA GLU A 372 76.33 -19.69 -14.67
C GLU A 372 74.98 -20.28 -15.14
N SER A 373 74.66 -21.50 -14.68
CA SER A 373 73.43 -22.23 -14.93
C SER A 373 72.25 -21.81 -14.02
N ALA A 374 72.49 -20.97 -13.01
CA ALA A 374 71.44 -20.48 -12.10
C ALA A 374 70.44 -19.57 -12.81
N LEU A 375 69.13 -19.84 -12.69
CA LEU A 375 68.11 -19.06 -13.38
C LEU A 375 68.08 -17.60 -12.92
N THR A 376 68.17 -16.68 -13.88
CA THR A 376 67.90 -15.27 -13.62
C THR A 376 66.40 -15.07 -13.29
N ILE A 377 66.07 -14.09 -12.44
CA ILE A 377 64.68 -13.74 -12.05
C ILE A 377 63.75 -13.62 -13.28
N ARG A 378 64.23 -12.99 -14.36
CA ARG A 378 63.46 -12.88 -15.62
C ARG A 378 63.19 -14.24 -16.28
N GLN A 379 64.16 -15.15 -16.29
CA GLN A 379 64.01 -16.49 -16.86
C GLN A 379 63.05 -17.32 -16.01
N ALA A 380 63.17 -17.26 -14.67
CA ALA A 380 62.24 -17.90 -13.76
C ALA A 380 60.81 -17.42 -13.99
N LEU A 381 60.59 -16.11 -14.12
CA LEU A 381 59.27 -15.51 -14.35
C LEU A 381 58.66 -15.94 -15.71
N VAL A 382 59.49 -16.06 -16.75
CA VAL A 382 59.06 -16.60 -18.06
C VAL A 382 58.71 -18.08 -17.98
N MET A 383 59.51 -18.88 -17.27
CA MET A 383 59.22 -20.31 -17.08
C MET A 383 57.97 -20.53 -16.23
N THR A 384 57.80 -19.81 -15.13
CA THR A 384 56.57 -19.85 -14.32
C THR A 384 55.36 -19.48 -15.18
N LYS A 385 55.44 -18.42 -16.00
CA LYS A 385 54.35 -18.04 -16.91
C LYS A 385 54.02 -19.15 -17.92
N LYS A 386 55.02 -19.84 -18.47
CA LYS A 386 54.82 -20.99 -19.38
C LYS A 386 54.19 -22.18 -18.64
N SER A 387 54.65 -22.47 -17.43
CA SER A 387 54.12 -23.50 -16.55
C SER A 387 52.63 -23.26 -16.23
N SER A 388 52.29 -22.02 -15.84
CA SER A 388 50.89 -21.63 -15.59
C SER A 388 50.00 -21.79 -16.81
N LYS A 389 50.51 -21.46 -18.01
CA LYS A 389 49.77 -21.61 -19.27
C LYS A 389 49.49 -23.08 -19.58
N ARG A 390 50.49 -23.96 -19.40
CA ARG A 390 50.33 -25.42 -19.58
C ARG A 390 49.35 -26.02 -18.58
N PHE A 391 49.45 -25.64 -17.31
CA PHE A 391 48.48 -26.05 -16.29
C PHE A 391 47.06 -25.67 -16.70
N GLY A 392 46.84 -24.44 -17.20
CA GLY A 392 45.53 -24.02 -17.70
C GLY A 392 45.02 -24.91 -18.85
N GLU A 393 45.87 -25.20 -19.84
CA GLU A 393 45.53 -26.05 -20.99
C GLU A 393 45.23 -27.51 -20.59
N GLU A 394 46.02 -28.09 -19.67
CA GLU A 394 45.79 -29.44 -19.13
C GLU A 394 44.52 -29.49 -18.27
N TYR A 395 44.33 -28.50 -17.40
CA TYR A 395 43.15 -28.40 -16.54
C TYR A 395 41.86 -28.23 -17.35
N GLU A 396 41.90 -27.50 -18.47
CA GLU A 396 40.78 -27.40 -19.41
C GLU A 396 40.49 -28.72 -20.14
N MET A 397 41.52 -29.48 -20.55
CA MET A 397 41.35 -30.77 -21.22
C MET A 397 40.85 -31.87 -20.28
N GLU A 398 41.20 -31.83 -18.99
CA GLU A 398 40.73 -32.78 -17.97
C GLU A 398 39.32 -32.44 -17.41
N ASN A 399 38.59 -31.48 -18.02
CA ASN A 399 37.29 -30.96 -17.53
C ASN A 399 37.35 -30.34 -16.12
N GLY A 400 38.48 -29.75 -15.75
CA GLY A 400 38.65 -29.03 -14.50
C GLY A 400 37.63 -27.89 -14.36
N ALA A 401 36.88 -27.90 -13.26
CA ALA A 401 35.72 -27.08 -12.90
C ALA A 401 34.37 -27.38 -13.60
N MET A 402 34.31 -27.87 -14.85
CA MET A 402 33.02 -28.21 -15.49
C MET A 402 32.41 -29.54 -15.03
N SER A 403 33.21 -30.47 -14.50
CA SER A 403 32.71 -31.69 -13.86
C SER A 403 31.99 -31.43 -12.53
N SER A 404 32.25 -30.30 -11.85
CA SER A 404 31.60 -29.98 -10.58
C SER A 404 30.18 -29.47 -10.76
N MET A 405 29.90 -28.56 -11.71
CA MET A 405 28.53 -28.07 -11.89
C MET A 405 27.59 -29.18 -12.37
N ALA A 406 28.07 -30.08 -13.24
CA ALA A 406 27.35 -31.29 -13.63
C ALA A 406 27.22 -32.29 -12.47
N GLY A 407 28.29 -32.56 -11.72
CA GLY A 407 28.30 -33.49 -10.58
C GLY A 407 27.56 -32.99 -9.32
N VAL A 408 27.39 -31.68 -9.16
CA VAL A 408 26.54 -31.05 -8.14
C VAL A 408 25.08 -31.15 -8.56
N MET A 409 24.76 -30.92 -9.84
CA MET A 409 23.41 -31.15 -10.39
C MET A 409 23.01 -32.62 -10.26
N GLU A 410 23.94 -33.55 -10.52
CA GLU A 410 23.72 -35.00 -10.37
C GLU A 410 23.51 -35.42 -8.90
N ARG A 411 24.21 -34.80 -7.94
CA ARG A 411 23.99 -35.04 -6.51
C ARG A 411 22.68 -34.44 -5.97
N ILE A 412 22.22 -33.33 -6.53
CA ILE A 412 20.95 -32.69 -6.13
C ILE A 412 19.74 -33.38 -6.77
N VAL A 413 19.86 -33.82 -8.02
CA VAL A 413 18.79 -34.53 -8.76
C VAL A 413 18.78 -36.03 -8.46
N GLY A 414 19.88 -36.59 -7.96
CA GLY A 414 20.09 -38.02 -7.70
C GLY A 414 19.86 -38.50 -6.26
N SER A 415 19.19 -37.74 -5.39
CA SER A 415 18.76 -38.27 -4.08
C SER A 415 17.34 -38.80 -4.19
N LYS A 416 17.23 -40.12 -4.39
CA LYS A 416 16.01 -40.90 -4.11
C LYS A 416 15.97 -41.29 -2.64
#